data_AF-A0A2D8FKA0-F1
#
_entry.id   AF-A0A2D8FKA0-F1
#
_cell.length_a   1.000
_cell.length_b   1.000
_cell.length_c   1.000
_cell.angle_alpha   90.00
_cell.angle_beta   90.00
_cell.angle_gamma   90.00
#
_symmetry.space_group_name_H-M   'P 1'
#
loop_
_entity.id
_entity.type
_entity.pdbx_description
1 polymer ?
#
loop_
_entity_poly.entity_id
_entity_poly.type
_entity_poly.pdbx_seq_one_letter_code
_entity_poly.pdbx_strand_id
1 'polypeptide(L)' 'MLSLKADARLSHVPIMAVTAYAGHGDEDRIRGAGADAYVSKPISVLRFVEQVNALL' A
#
# COMPACT_ATOMS: atom_id res chain seq x y z
N MET A 1 7.87 3.25 -4.99
CA MET A 1 8.15 2.72 -3.63
C MET A 1 9.33 1.77 -3.63
N LEU A 2 9.63 1.13 -4.77
CA LEU A 2 10.87 0.38 -5.01
C LEU A 2 12.15 1.05 -4.51
N SER A 3 12.34 2.35 -4.71
CA SER A 3 13.52 3.08 -4.18
C SER A 3 13.58 3.11 -2.64
N LEU A 4 12.44 3.09 -1.95
CA LEU A 4 12.39 2.96 -0.48
C LEU A 4 12.74 1.53 -0.07
N LYS A 5 12.21 0.53 -0.78
CA LYS A 5 12.54 -0.88 -0.54
C LYS A 5 14.01 -1.21 -0.83
N ALA A 6 14.69 -0.41 -1.66
CA ALA A 6 16.11 -0.55 -1.93
C ALA A 6 17.02 -0.01 -0.81
N ASP A 7 16.53 0.86 0.09
CA ASP A 7 17.28 1.25 1.30
C ASP A 7 17.21 0.09 2.31
N ALA A 8 18.37 -0.46 2.69
CA ALA A 8 18.47 -1.58 3.62
C ALA A 8 17.72 -1.32 4.95
N ARG A 9 17.69 -0.06 5.40
CA ARG A 9 17.01 0.35 6.65
C ARG A 9 15.49 0.43 6.50
N LEU A 10 14.97 0.55 5.29
CA LEU A 10 13.53 0.72 5.03
C LEU A 10 12.91 -0.48 4.31
N SER A 11 13.73 -1.39 3.77
CA SER A 11 13.30 -2.59 3.04
C SER A 11 12.28 -3.46 3.79
N HIS A 12 12.42 -3.56 5.10
CA HIS A 12 11.55 -4.35 5.98
C HIS A 12 10.27 -3.61 6.40
N VAL A 13 10.16 -2.30 6.15
CA VAL A 13 8.99 -1.52 6.53
C VAL A 13 7.87 -1.77 5.52
N PRO A 14 6.66 -2.19 5.95
CA PRO A 14 5.52 -2.33 5.05
C PRO A 14 5.08 -0.99 4.46
N ILE A 15 4.72 -0.98 3.18
CA ILE A 15 4.28 0.22 2.47
C ILE A 15 2.84 0.03 2.02
N MET A 16 1.94 0.83 2.58
CA MET A 16 0.54 0.90 2.16
C MET A 16 0.29 2.18 1.35
N ALA A 17 -0.21 2.01 0.13
CA ALA A 17 -0.59 3.13 -0.72
C ALA A 17 -2.03 3.58 -0.42
N VAL A 18 -2.24 4.89 -0.32
CA VAL A 18 -3.57 5.48 -0.13
C VAL A 18 -3.89 6.42 -1.28
N THR A 19 -4.96 6.13 -2.03
CA THR A 19 -5.38 6.94 -3.19
C THR A 19 -6.72 7.63 -2.98
N ALA A 20 -6.95 8.73 -3.69
CA ALA A 20 -8.25 9.38 -3.80
C ALA A 20 -9.14 8.81 -4.92
N TYR A 21 -8.57 8.02 -5.84
CA TYR A 21 -9.25 7.45 -6.99
C TYR A 21 -8.80 6.01 -7.19
N ALA A 22 -9.77 5.08 -7.23
CA ALA A 22 -9.54 3.66 -7.43
C ALA A 22 -10.11 3.26 -8.79
N GLY A 23 -9.31 3.45 -9.85
CA GLY A 23 -9.65 2.96 -11.17
C GLY A 23 -9.35 1.48 -11.34
N HIS A 24 -9.99 0.83 -12.31
CA HIS A 24 -9.60 -0.50 -12.76
C HIS A 24 -8.16 -0.42 -13.32
N GLY A 25 -7.21 -1.17 -12.73
CA GLY A 25 -5.79 -1.16 -13.11
C GLY A 25 -4.88 -0.28 -12.24
N ASP A 26 -5.42 0.56 -11.34
CA ASP A 26 -4.59 1.29 -10.37
C ASP A 26 -3.97 0.34 -9.35
N GLU A 27 -4.69 -0.71 -8.95
CA GLU A 27 -4.20 -1.68 -7.97
C GLU A 27 -2.93 -2.39 -8.47
N ASP A 28 -2.97 -2.96 -9.68
CA ASP A 28 -1.83 -3.66 -10.26
C ASP A 28 -0.62 -2.74 -10.44
N ARG A 29 -0.87 -1.49 -10.85
CA ARG A 29 0.17 -0.48 -11.01
C ARG A 29 0.81 -0.12 -9.67
N ILE A 30 0.00 0.04 -8.62
CA ILE A 30 0.47 0.40 -7.28
C ILE A 30 1.24 -0.75 -6.64
N ARG A 31 0.74 -1.99 -6.79
CA ARG A 31 1.46 -3.20 -6.37
C ARG A 31 2.79 -3.33 -7.10
N GLY A 32 2.79 -3.17 -8.42
CA GLY A 32 4.01 -3.19 -9.25
C GLY A 32 5.03 -2.11 -8.90
N ALA A 33 4.59 -0.98 -8.32
CA ALA A 33 5.46 0.10 -7.86
C ALA A 33 6.15 -0.18 -6.51
N GLY A 34 5.83 -1.31 -5.86
CA GLY A 34 6.41 -1.78 -4.60
C GLY A 34 5.56 -1.51 -3.36
N ALA A 35 4.24 -1.39 -3.49
CA ALA A 35 3.31 -1.34 -2.35
C ALA A 35 2.93 -2.75 -1.90
N ASP A 36 2.91 -2.98 -0.59
CA ASP A 36 2.48 -4.25 0.01
C ASP A 36 0.95 -4.30 0.15
N ALA A 37 0.33 -3.14 0.39
CA ALA A 37 -1.12 -2.97 0.47
C ALA A 37 -1.59 -1.67 -0.18
N TYR A 38 -2.90 -1.58 -0.41
CA TYR A 38 -3.53 -0.46 -1.07
C TYR A 38 -4.93 -0.20 -0.51
N VAL A 39 -5.28 1.08 -0.31
CA VAL A 39 -6.59 1.51 0.16
C VAL A 39 -7.05 2.77 -0.60
N SER A 40 -8.31 2.80 -1.01
CA SER A 40 -8.93 3.96 -1.64
C SER A 40 -9.75 4.80 -0.66
N LYS A 41 -9.76 6.12 -0.86
CA LYS A 41 -10.66 7.04 -0.16
C LYS A 41 -12.08 6.98 -0.77
N PRO A 42 -13.15 7.18 0.03
CA PRO A 42 -13.12 7.37 1.48
C PRO A 42 -12.70 6.09 2.21
N ILE A 43 -11.78 6.24 3.17
CA ILE A 43 -11.18 5.11 3.89
C ILE A 43 -12.20 4.60 4.91
N SER A 44 -12.60 3.34 4.77
CA SER A 44 -13.28 2.63 5.87
C SER A 44 -12.25 2.28 6.94
N VAL A 45 -12.49 2.72 8.17
CA VAL A 45 -11.62 2.43 9.32
C VAL A 45 -11.44 0.92 9.51
N LEU A 46 -12.52 0.15 9.34
CA LEU A 46 -12.47 -1.31 9.48
C LEU A 46 -11.53 -1.94 8.44
N ARG A 47 -11.69 -1.57 7.17
CA ARG A 47 -10.82 -2.02 6.06
C ARG A 47 -9.37 -1.62 6.29
N PHE A 48 -9.13 -0.41 6.78
CA PHE A 48 -7.79 0.07 7.06
C PHE A 48 -7.11 -0.77 8.15
N VAL A 49 -7.81 -1.04 9.25
CA VAL A 49 -7.29 -1.88 10.34
C VAL A 49 -7.02 -3.31 9.86
N GLU A 50 -7.92 -3.90 9.06
CA GLU A 50 -7.71 -5.22 8.44
C GLU A 50 -6.43 -5.24 7.60
N GLN A 51 -6.20 -4.21 6.77
CA GLN A 51 -5.00 -4.13 5.93
C GLN A 51 -3.73 -3.90 6.76
N VAL A 52 -3.78 -3.10 7.84
CA VAL A 52 -2.62 -2.90 8.73
C VAL A 52 -2.28 -4.20 9.46
N ASN A 53 -3.28 -4.91 9.98
CA ASN A 53 -3.06 -6.20 10.66
C ASN A 53 -2.51 -7.28 9.73
N ALA A 54 -2.82 -7.23 8.44
CA ALA A 54 -2.25 -8.14 7.44
C ALA A 54 -0.77 -7.86 7.10
N LEU A 55 -0.24 -6.69 7.51
CA LEU A 55 1.14 -6.27 7.24
C LEU A 55 2.09 -6.42 8.45
N LEU A 56 1.57 -6.73 9.63
CA LEU A 56 2.33 -6.99 10.86
C LEU A 56 2.69 -8.47 10.97
#